data_AF-A0A954ZCP7-F1
#
_entry.id   AF-A0A954ZCP7-F1
#
_cell.length_a   1.000
_cell.length_b   1.000
_cell.length_c   1.000
_cell.angle_alpha   90.00
_cell.angle_beta   90.00
_cell.angle_gamma   90.00
#
_symmetry.space_group_name_H-M   'P 1'
#
loop_
_entity.id
_entity.type
_entity.pdbx_description
1 polymer ?
#
loop_
_entity_poly.entity_id
_entity_poly.type
_entity_poly.pdbx_seq_one_letter_code
_entity_poly.pdbx_strand_id
1 'polypeptide(L)'
;YFEIGDGQTYDPFTLEKLQKWAASGNLMPTHRVRRADSSEWTIAAYVPGLELTTQVTGEAVDASSAPVARKPKGLKDLVRSRKSSSAGGDAADGDASQAALKVKGPPNIVGLVDEILEIAYERHASDIHIDPEENVTLVQIRVDGELENLKKLP
;
A
#
# COMPACT_ATOMS: atom_id res chain seq x y z
N TYR A 1 -23.69 -2.93 -11.48
CA TYR A 1 -22.61 -3.90 -11.18
C TYR A 1 -21.72 -3.27 -10.12
N PHE A 2 -20.99 -4.07 -9.35
CA PHE A 2 -19.94 -3.54 -8.49
C PHE A 2 -18.76 -4.52 -8.42
N GLU A 3 -17.58 -4.01 -8.14
CA GLU A 3 -16.32 -4.72 -8.04
C GLU A 3 -15.71 -4.42 -6.68
N ILE A 4 -15.38 -5.48 -5.95
CA ILE A 4 -14.68 -5.39 -4.66
C ILE A 4 -13.18 -5.29 -4.94
N GLY A 5 -12.39 -4.75 -4.02
CA GLY A 5 -10.94 -4.57 -4.19
C GLY A 5 -10.14 -5.86 -4.50
N ASP A 6 -10.81 -7.01 -4.51
CA ASP A 6 -10.32 -8.32 -4.95
C ASP A 6 -10.44 -8.56 -6.47
N GLY A 7 -10.97 -7.59 -7.23
CA GLY A 7 -11.19 -7.70 -8.67
C GLY A 7 -12.39 -8.57 -9.05
N GLN A 8 -13.18 -9.05 -8.07
CA GLN A 8 -14.40 -9.79 -8.36
C GLN A 8 -15.51 -8.84 -8.77
N THR A 9 -15.99 -8.97 -10.01
CA THR A 9 -17.18 -8.28 -10.49
C THR A 9 -18.43 -9.05 -10.06
N TYR A 10 -19.31 -8.37 -9.36
CA TYR A 10 -20.60 -8.87 -8.96
C TYR A 10 -21.72 -8.35 -9.86
N ASP A 11 -22.78 -9.15 -9.92
CA ASP A 11 -23.99 -8.93 -10.72
C ASP A 11 -24.63 -7.54 -10.52
N PRO A 12 -25.50 -7.11 -11.45
CA PRO A 12 -26.16 -5.82 -11.33
C PRO A 12 -27.17 -5.85 -10.17
N PHE A 13 -26.77 -5.28 -9.03
CA PHE A 13 -27.67 -5.04 -7.91
C PHE A 13 -28.32 -3.66 -7.99
N THR A 14 -29.52 -3.56 -7.41
CA THR A 14 -30.24 -2.30 -7.27
C THR A 14 -29.50 -1.37 -6.32
N LEU A 15 -29.67 -0.06 -6.53
CA LEU A 15 -29.07 0.98 -5.69
C LEU A 15 -29.46 0.83 -4.22
N GLU A 16 -30.71 0.43 -3.93
CA GLU A 16 -31.18 0.15 -2.57
C GLU A 16 -30.38 -0.96 -1.86
N LYS A 17 -29.95 -1.98 -2.61
CA LYS A 17 -29.16 -3.08 -2.06
C LYS A 17 -27.73 -2.62 -1.76
N LEU A 18 -27.14 -1.80 -2.62
CA LEU A 18 -25.83 -1.18 -2.38
C LEU A 18 -25.87 -0.26 -1.15
N GLN A 19 -26.93 0.52 -0.98
CA GLN A 19 -27.13 1.35 0.22
C GLN A 19 -27.21 0.52 1.49
N LYS A 20 -27.95 -0.59 1.48
CA LYS A 20 -28.00 -1.53 2.63
C LYS A 20 -26.63 -2.09 2.97
N TRP A 21 -25.78 -2.32 1.97
CA TRP A 21 -24.43 -2.84 2.18
C TRP A 21 -23.44 -1.78 2.66
N ALA A 22 -23.58 -0.54 2.19
CA ALA A 22 -22.86 0.60 2.76
C ALA A 22 -23.22 0.79 4.24
N ALA A 23 -24.52 0.73 4.57
CA ALA A 23 -25.00 0.83 5.94
C ALA A 23 -24.58 -0.35 6.83
N SER A 24 -24.42 -1.55 6.26
CA SER A 24 -23.96 -2.74 6.98
C SER A 24 -22.44 -2.87 7.05
N GLY A 25 -21.67 -1.97 6.43
CA GLY A 25 -20.20 -2.04 6.36
C GLY A 25 -19.65 -3.11 5.40
N ASN A 26 -20.50 -3.72 4.57
CA ASN A 26 -20.08 -4.72 3.57
C ASN A 26 -19.59 -4.09 2.26
N LEU A 27 -19.95 -2.83 2.01
CA LEU A 27 -19.46 -2.04 0.89
C LEU A 27 -18.48 -1.01 1.42
N MET A 28 -17.21 -1.16 1.05
CA MET A 28 -16.19 -0.19 1.42
C MET A 28 -16.21 1.02 0.46
N PRO A 29 -15.77 2.20 0.91
CA PRO A 29 -15.71 3.40 0.09
C PRO A 29 -14.78 3.23 -1.10
N THR A 30 -13.75 2.41 -0.98
CA THR A 30 -12.76 2.09 -2.00
C THR A 30 -13.27 1.12 -3.06
N HIS A 31 -14.40 0.44 -2.84
CA HIS A 31 -14.97 -0.48 -3.83
C HIS A 31 -15.42 0.29 -5.07
N ARG A 32 -15.31 -0.36 -6.23
CA ARG A 32 -15.71 0.22 -7.51
C ARG A 32 -17.14 -0.19 -7.80
N VAL A 33 -17.94 0.73 -8.28
CA VAL A 33 -19.34 0.53 -8.62
C VAL A 33 -19.58 1.12 -9.99
N ARG A 34 -20.33 0.42 -10.84
CA ARG A 34 -20.76 0.94 -12.14
C ARG A 34 -22.25 0.78 -12.32
N ARG A 35 -22.86 1.75 -12.98
CA ARG A 35 -24.27 1.66 -13.36
C ARG A 35 -24.44 0.69 -14.54
N ALA A 36 -25.65 0.20 -14.75
CA ALA A 36 -25.92 -0.70 -15.88
C ALA A 36 -25.95 0.02 -17.24
N ASP A 37 -26.19 1.33 -17.21
CA ASP A 37 -26.23 2.23 -18.37
C ASP A 37 -24.86 2.84 -18.72
N SER A 38 -23.86 2.65 -17.84
CA SER A 38 -22.53 3.25 -17.96
C SER A 38 -21.45 2.18 -17.92
N SER A 39 -20.49 2.27 -18.84
CA SER A 39 -19.27 1.46 -18.83
C SER A 39 -18.20 2.00 -17.88
N GLU A 40 -18.45 3.14 -17.24
CA GLU A 40 -17.51 3.80 -16.34
C GLU A 40 -17.63 3.27 -14.92
N TRP A 41 -16.48 2.87 -14.36
CA TRP A 41 -16.34 2.46 -12.97
C TRP A 41 -16.06 3.67 -12.10
N THR A 42 -16.87 3.87 -11.07
CA THR A 42 -16.72 4.95 -10.10
C THR A 42 -16.47 4.37 -8.72
N ILE A 43 -15.66 5.03 -7.90
CA ILE A 43 -15.45 4.62 -6.51
C ILE A 43 -16.74 4.84 -5.72
N ALA A 44 -17.11 3.89 -4.86
CA ALA A 44 -18.34 3.91 -4.08
C ALA A 44 -18.51 5.20 -3.27
N ALA A 45 -17.41 5.72 -2.72
CA ALA A 45 -17.37 7.01 -2.03
C ALA A 45 -17.91 8.19 -2.87
N TYR A 46 -17.77 8.14 -4.19
CA TYR A 46 -18.17 9.21 -5.10
C TYR A 46 -19.52 8.96 -5.77
N VAL A 47 -20.25 7.89 -5.41
CA VAL A 47 -21.57 7.64 -5.98
C VAL A 47 -22.64 8.46 -5.26
N PRO A 48 -23.35 9.35 -5.97
CA PRO A 48 -24.43 10.14 -5.39
C PRO A 48 -25.51 9.21 -4.79
N GLY A 49 -25.83 9.42 -3.52
CA GLY A 49 -26.84 8.63 -2.79
C GLY A 49 -26.31 7.37 -2.11
N LEU A 50 -25.01 7.09 -2.17
CA LEU A 50 -24.36 6.04 -1.41
C LEU A 50 -23.67 6.67 -0.18
N GLU A 51 -24.44 6.90 0.88
CA GLU A 51 -23.89 7.45 2.13
C GLU A 51 -23.08 6.37 2.85
N LEU A 52 -21.80 6.25 2.50
CA LEU A 52 -20.86 5.42 3.22
C LEU A 52 -20.45 6.19 4.47
N THR A 53 -20.85 5.69 5.65
CA THR A 53 -20.37 6.18 6.94
C THR A 53 -18.90 5.80 7.08
N THR A 54 -18.05 6.56 6.43
CA THR A 54 -16.63 6.55 6.66
C THR A 54 -16.38 7.32 7.94
N GLN A 55 -15.98 6.63 9.00
CA GLN A 55 -15.15 7.28 10.01
C GLN A 55 -13.81 7.60 9.33
N VAL A 56 -13.77 8.73 8.64
CA VAL A 56 -12.58 9.30 8.01
C VAL A 56 -11.75 9.96 9.10
N THR A 57 -10.64 9.34 9.46
CA THR A 57 -9.41 10.12 9.61
C THR A 57 -8.97 10.50 8.19
N GLY A 58 -8.76 11.80 7.95
CA GLY A 58 -8.57 12.48 6.65
C GLY A 58 -7.75 11.70 5.63
N GLU A 59 -7.97 11.85 4.32
CA GLU A 59 -7.71 13.11 3.62
C GLU A 59 -8.26 13.01 2.19
N ALA A 60 -9.02 14.03 1.77
CA ALA A 60 -9.47 14.18 0.39
C ALA A 60 -8.32 14.69 -0.47
N VAL A 61 -8.03 14.01 -1.58
CA VAL A 61 -7.25 14.60 -2.69
C VAL A 61 -8.05 14.43 -3.97
N ASP A 62 -8.78 15.50 -4.29
CA ASP A 62 -9.35 15.71 -5.62
C ASP A 62 -8.24 16.20 -6.56
N ALA A 63 -8.30 15.74 -7.80
CA ALA A 63 -7.30 15.94 -8.82
C ALA A 63 -7.53 17.26 -9.58
N SER A 64 -6.42 17.83 -10.05
CA SER A 64 -6.31 18.89 -11.07
C SER A 64 -6.25 20.34 -10.56
N SER A 65 -5.03 20.86 -10.38
CA SER A 65 -4.51 22.09 -11.01
C SER A 65 -3.09 22.43 -10.50
N ALA A 66 -2.13 22.59 -11.41
CA ALA A 66 -0.77 23.12 -11.16
C ALA A 66 -0.77 24.68 -11.12
N PRO A 67 0.39 25.37 -11.03
CA PRO A 67 1.43 25.37 -9.99
C PRO A 67 1.64 26.80 -9.40
N VAL A 68 1.94 26.97 -8.11
CA VAL A 68 2.48 28.25 -7.60
C VAL A 68 3.53 28.04 -6.50
N ALA A 69 4.73 28.51 -6.81
CA ALA A 69 5.89 28.58 -5.94
C ALA A 69 5.73 29.57 -4.78
N ARG A 70 6.22 29.24 -3.57
CA ARG A 70 6.85 30.20 -2.63
C ARG A 70 8.00 29.56 -1.84
N LYS A 71 9.09 30.34 -1.73
CA LYS A 71 10.43 30.03 -1.19
C LYS A 71 10.48 29.94 0.35
N PRO A 72 11.57 29.37 0.91
CA PRO A 72 11.65 28.85 2.27
C PRO A 72 12.11 29.90 3.30
N LYS A 73 11.75 29.71 4.57
CA LYS A 73 12.43 30.34 5.71
C LYS A 73 12.92 29.27 6.67
N GLY A 74 14.23 29.24 6.86
CA GLY A 74 14.92 28.28 7.71
C GLY A 74 15.03 28.72 9.17
N LEU A 75 15.37 27.74 9.99
CA LEU A 75 16.07 27.80 11.27
C LEU A 75 16.98 26.54 11.23
N LYS A 76 18.25 26.59 10.82
CA LYS A 76 19.41 27.02 11.61
C LYS A 76 19.20 26.82 13.11
N ASP A 77 19.61 25.64 13.59
CA ASP A 77 20.60 25.48 14.68
C ASP A 77 20.41 24.12 15.37
N LEU A 78 21.21 23.12 14.97
CA LEU A 78 21.88 22.25 15.94
C LEU A 78 23.02 21.46 15.26
N VAL A 79 24.11 22.18 14.96
CA VAL A 79 25.44 21.58 14.76
C VAL A 79 26.08 21.42 16.14
N ARG A 80 26.52 20.20 16.44
CA ARG A 80 27.60 19.74 17.36
C ARG A 80 27.18 18.34 17.84
N SER A 81 27.94 17.26 17.72
CA SER A 81 29.37 17.12 17.51
C SER A 81 29.67 15.62 17.41
N ARG A 82 30.46 15.23 16.39
CA ARG A 82 31.53 14.19 16.38
C ARG A 82 31.14 12.77 16.86
N LYS A 83 31.45 11.69 16.13
CA LYS A 83 32.81 11.34 15.72
C LYS A 83 32.78 10.19 14.70
N SER A 84 33.50 10.42 13.61
CA SER A 84 33.79 9.52 12.51
C SER A 84 34.61 8.29 12.92
N SER A 85 34.16 7.12 12.48
CA SER A 85 34.93 5.88 12.35
C SER A 85 35.32 5.62 10.88
N SER A 86 36.47 4.94 10.74
CA SER A 86 36.97 4.12 9.61
C SER A 86 37.16 4.79 8.24
N ALA A 87 38.38 4.96 7.71
CA ALA A 87 39.38 3.94 7.34
C ALA A 87 38.85 3.00 6.25
N GLY A 88 39.53 3.03 5.09
CA GLY A 88 39.10 2.45 3.82
C GLY A 88 39.20 0.93 3.70
N GLY A 89 38.89 0.46 2.49
CA GLY A 89 39.08 -0.91 2.04
C GLY A 89 38.22 -1.23 0.82
N ASP A 90 38.86 -1.25 -0.35
CA ASP A 90 38.42 -1.88 -1.60
C ASP A 90 37.84 -3.30 -1.42
N ALA A 91 36.86 -3.65 -2.27
CA ALA A 91 36.83 -4.84 -3.15
C ALA A 91 35.46 -5.54 -3.25
N ALA A 92 35.26 -6.08 -4.46
CA ALA A 92 34.50 -7.27 -4.85
C ALA A 92 33.04 -7.09 -5.32
N ASP A 93 32.92 -7.15 -6.65
CA ASP A 93 32.03 -8.01 -7.43
C ASP A 93 30.67 -8.40 -6.84
N GLY A 94 29.63 -7.86 -7.47
CA GLY A 94 28.28 -8.35 -7.36
C GLY A 94 28.10 -9.65 -8.16
N ASP A 95 27.80 -10.73 -7.44
CA ASP A 95 26.94 -11.81 -7.92
C ASP A 95 26.27 -12.42 -6.68
N ALA A 96 25.00 -12.07 -6.45
CA ALA A 96 24.16 -12.67 -5.42
C ALA A 96 23.15 -13.60 -6.10
N SER A 97 23.65 -14.70 -6.67
CA SER A 97 22.82 -15.79 -7.14
C SER A 97 22.09 -16.44 -5.97
N GLN A 98 20.78 -16.21 -5.93
CA GLN A 98 19.70 -16.94 -5.23
C GLN A 98 20.11 -18.24 -4.52
N ALA A 99 20.29 -18.16 -3.19
CA ALA A 99 20.31 -19.33 -2.32
C ALA A 99 18.88 -19.63 -1.85
N ALA A 100 18.16 -20.46 -2.60
CA ALA A 100 16.87 -21.00 -2.21
C ALA A 100 17.01 -21.93 -0.99
N LEU A 101 16.84 -21.38 0.21
CA LEU A 101 16.75 -22.15 1.45
C LEU A 101 15.36 -22.79 1.57
N LYS A 102 15.29 -24.08 1.23
CA LYS A 102 14.16 -24.96 1.55
C LYS A 102 14.04 -25.12 3.07
N VAL A 103 13.12 -24.39 3.69
CA VAL A 103 12.74 -24.61 5.09
C VAL A 103 11.74 -25.77 5.16
N LYS A 104 12.16 -26.88 5.78
CA LYS A 104 11.36 -28.10 5.97
C LYS A 104 10.67 -28.03 7.35
N GLY A 105 9.41 -27.62 7.34
CA GLY A 105 8.51 -27.50 8.50
C GLY A 105 7.21 -26.81 8.06
N PRO A 106 6.12 -26.84 8.84
CA PRO A 106 4.98 -25.96 8.55
C PRO A 106 5.49 -24.51 8.50
N PRO A 107 5.08 -23.70 7.50
CA PRO A 107 5.57 -22.34 7.39
C PRO A 107 5.27 -21.60 8.69
N ASN A 108 6.31 -21.08 9.35
CA ASN A 108 6.13 -20.26 10.54
C ASN A 108 5.64 -18.88 10.10
N ILE A 109 4.33 -18.77 9.87
CA ILE A 109 3.69 -17.56 9.36
C ILE A 109 3.84 -16.41 10.37
N VAL A 110 3.73 -16.70 11.66
CA VAL A 110 3.91 -15.68 12.71
C VAL A 110 5.34 -15.13 12.66
N GLY A 111 6.34 -16.00 12.63
CA GLY A 111 7.74 -15.57 12.51
C GLY A 111 8.04 -14.83 11.21
N LEU A 112 7.37 -15.17 10.11
CA LEU A 112 7.48 -14.43 8.85
C LEU A 112 6.90 -13.02 8.96
N VAL A 113 5.74 -12.86 9.60
CA VAL A 113 5.13 -11.55 9.82
C VAL A 113 6.00 -10.70 10.74
N ASP A 114 6.53 -11.30 11.82
CA ASP A 114 7.45 -10.63 12.74
C ASP A 114 8.70 -10.12 11.98
N GLU A 115 9.30 -10.97 11.13
CA GLU A 115 10.44 -10.62 10.27
C GLU A 115 10.11 -9.44 9.33
N ILE A 116 8.96 -9.48 8.65
CA ILE A 116 8.54 -8.40 7.73
C ILE A 116 8.37 -7.07 8.48
N LEU A 117 7.75 -7.09 9.66
CA LEU A 117 7.55 -5.90 10.48
C LEU A 117 8.86 -5.35 11.04
N GLU A 118 9.77 -6.22 11.48
CA GLU A 118 11.10 -5.83 11.95
C GLU A 118 11.87 -5.12 10.84
N ILE A 119 11.94 -5.70 9.65
CA ILE A 119 12.63 -5.09 8.51
C ILE A 119 11.98 -3.77 8.11
N ALA A 120 10.65 -3.70 8.04
CA ALA A 120 9.95 -2.47 7.70
C ALA A 120 10.24 -1.36 8.73
N TYR A 121 10.29 -1.69 10.02
CA TYR A 121 10.61 -0.74 11.08
C TYR A 121 12.06 -0.27 11.01
N GLU A 122 13.03 -1.18 10.90
CA GLU A 122 14.45 -0.85 10.82
C GLU A 122 14.79 0.01 9.60
N ARG A 123 14.09 -0.26 8.49
CA ARG A 123 14.27 0.50 7.24
C ARG A 123 13.44 1.78 7.19
N HIS A 124 12.68 2.11 8.25
CA HIS A 124 11.76 3.24 8.28
C HIS A 124 10.78 3.26 7.09
N ALA A 125 10.29 2.09 6.72
CA ALA A 125 9.29 1.98 5.67
C ALA A 125 8.00 2.69 6.08
N SER A 126 7.43 3.47 5.17
CA SER A 126 6.15 4.16 5.38
C SER A 126 4.95 3.23 5.19
N ASP A 127 5.09 2.22 4.33
CA ASP A 127 4.05 1.23 4.04
C ASP A 127 4.65 -0.16 3.77
N ILE A 128 3.80 -1.18 3.89
CA ILE A 128 4.09 -2.57 3.52
C ILE A 128 2.97 -3.01 2.58
N HIS A 129 3.32 -3.47 1.39
CA HIS A 129 2.38 -4.02 0.40
C HIS A 129 2.52 -5.54 0.36
N ILE A 130 1.38 -6.24 0.36
CA ILE A 130 1.29 -7.69 0.19
C ILE A 130 0.40 -7.93 -1.02
N ASP A 131 1.02 -8.26 -2.15
CA ASP A 131 0.37 -8.36 -3.45
C ASP A 131 0.34 -9.84 -3.90
N PRO A 132 -0.78 -10.55 -3.71
CA PRO A 132 -0.92 -11.90 -4.22
C PRO A 132 -1.09 -11.87 -5.75
N GLU A 133 -0.20 -12.56 -6.47
CA GLU A 133 -0.30 -12.86 -7.90
C GLU A 133 -0.74 -14.34 -8.10
N GLU A 134 -0.93 -14.75 -9.36
CA GLU A 134 -1.46 -16.08 -9.70
C GLU A 134 -0.63 -17.25 -9.12
N ASN A 135 0.69 -17.09 -8.98
CA ASN A 135 1.61 -18.17 -8.57
C ASN A 135 2.60 -17.77 -7.48
N VAL A 136 2.60 -16.51 -7.06
CA VAL A 136 3.54 -15.96 -6.08
C VAL A 136 2.86 -14.82 -5.34
N THR A 137 3.28 -14.56 -4.10
CA THR A 137 2.94 -13.31 -3.41
C THR A 137 4.18 -12.43 -3.32
N LEU A 138 4.07 -11.20 -3.80
CA LEU A 138 5.12 -10.19 -3.67
C LEU A 138 4.89 -9.40 -2.38
N VAL A 139 5.93 -9.34 -1.55
CA VAL A 139 5.96 -8.45 -0.39
C VAL A 139 6.90 -7.30 -0.73
N GLN A 140 6.38 -6.09 -0.70
CA GLN A 140 7.09 -4.87 -1.02
C GLN A 140 6.99 -3.88 0.13
N ILE A 141 7.96 -2.98 0.27
CA ILE A 141 7.94 -1.92 1.27
C ILE A 141 8.26 -0.60 0.60
N ARG A 142 7.61 0.50 1.04
CA ARG A 142 7.99 1.84 0.60
C ARG A 142 8.95 2.47 1.58
N VAL A 143 10.15 2.79 1.13
CA VAL A 143 11.17 3.49 1.92
C VAL A 143 11.45 4.82 1.23
N ASP A 144 11.37 5.92 1.97
CA ASP A 144 11.61 7.29 1.46
C ASP A 144 10.82 7.65 0.19
N GLY A 145 9.64 7.03 0.00
CA GLY A 145 8.76 7.25 -1.15
C GLY A 145 8.94 6.26 -2.30
N GLU A 146 10.02 5.48 -2.33
CA GLU A 146 10.31 4.48 -3.36
C GLU A 146 9.77 3.10 -2.96
N LEU A 147 9.15 2.39 -3.91
CA LEU A 147 8.61 1.04 -3.68
C LEU A 147 9.70 0.00 -3.98
N GLU A 148 10.02 -0.81 -2.98
CA GLU A 148 11.07 -1.82 -3.06
C GLU A 148 10.55 -3.23 -2.80
N ASN A 149 11.07 -4.22 -3.54
CA ASN A 149 10.73 -5.63 -3.32
C ASN A 149 11.49 -6.19 -2.11
N LEU A 150 10.74 -6.64 -1.11
CA LEU A 150 11.30 -7.25 0.10
C LEU A 150 11.42 -8.77 -0.03
N LYS A 151 10.35 -9.46 -0.44
CA LYS A 151 10.31 -10.94 -0.48
C LYS A 151 9.34 -11.44 -1.54
N LYS A 152 9.65 -12.61 -2.09
CA LYS A 152 8.73 -13.37 -2.96
C LYS A 152 8.36 -14.67 -2.26
N LEU A 153 7.08 -14.85 -2.00
CA LEU A 153 6.55 -16.05 -1.38
C LEU A 153 5.90 -16.93 -2.45
N PRO A 154 6.06 -18.27 -2.37
CA PRO A 154 5.42 -19.22 -3.26
C PRO A 154 3.93 -19.40 -2.96
#